data_AF-A0A4R0YWV4-F1
#
_entry.id   AF-A0A4R0YWV4-F1
#
_cell.length_a   1.000
_cell.length_b   1.000
_cell.length_c   1.000
_cell.angle_alpha   90.00
_cell.angle_beta   90.00
_cell.angle_gamma   90.00
#
_symmetry.space_group_name_H-M   'P 1'
#
loop_
_entity.id
_entity.type
_entity.pdbx_description
1 polymer ?
#
loop_
_entity_poly.entity_id
_entity_poly.type
_entity_poly.pdbx_seq_one_letter_code
_entity_poly.pdbx_strand_id
1 'polypeptide(L)'
;MSTPDKHDIDEREWAAQERAMRAPRHTAPSDEMEASYRWVARAAASQPLSGPPADFAASMAAAIVGTESRFERLLSRCLFLVFLLVAGVVTLVALKLAGDAMSASGDLRWMVAGAGCIAVTWGYKQLRELAFLSRASAPQH
;
A
#
# COMPACT_ATOMS: atom_id res chain seq x y z
N MET A 1 -30.51 -18.29 2.81
CA MET A 1 -29.26 -17.74 2.26
C MET A 1 -29.26 -16.26 2.59
N SER A 2 -28.80 -15.91 3.79
CA SER A 2 -28.80 -14.53 4.28
C SER A 2 -27.58 -13.81 3.70
N THR A 3 -27.81 -12.74 2.95
CA THR A 3 -26.75 -11.84 2.48
C THR A 3 -26.06 -11.19 3.68
N PRO A 4 -24.73 -11.07 3.70
CA PRO A 4 -24.04 -10.31 4.74
C PRO A 4 -24.50 -8.85 4.63
N ASP A 5 -25.17 -8.37 5.67
CA ASP A 5 -25.57 -6.98 5.80
C ASP A 5 -24.31 -6.12 5.86
N LYS A 6 -24.29 -5.04 5.10
CA LYS A 6 -23.17 -4.13 5.02
C LYS A 6 -23.19 -3.33 6.33
N HIS A 7 -22.45 -3.79 7.33
CA HIS A 7 -22.35 -3.14 8.64
C HIS A 7 -22.00 -1.65 8.48
N ASP A 8 -23.03 -0.81 8.49
CA ASP A 8 -22.89 0.61 8.73
C ASP A 8 -22.45 0.73 10.19
N ILE A 9 -21.29 1.34 10.42
CA ILE A 9 -20.76 1.51 11.76
C ILE A 9 -21.59 2.61 12.40
N ASP A 10 -22.37 2.27 13.43
CA ASP A 10 -23.08 3.29 14.21
C ASP A 10 -22.05 4.12 14.98
N GLU A 11 -21.86 5.36 14.54
CA GLU A 11 -20.91 6.31 15.13
C GLU A 11 -21.18 6.54 16.63
N ARG A 12 -22.44 6.45 17.06
CA ARG A 12 -22.82 6.60 18.48
C ARG A 12 -22.37 5.39 19.28
N GLU A 13 -22.53 4.20 18.72
CA GLU A 13 -22.07 2.95 19.31
C GLU A 13 -20.54 2.95 19.43
N TRP A 14 -19.85 3.29 18.33
CA TRP A 14 -18.40 3.40 18.29
C TRP A 14 -17.86 4.36 19.36
N ALA A 15 -18.47 5.55 19.47
CA ALA A 15 -18.06 6.54 20.47
C ALA A 15 -18.26 6.05 21.91
N ALA A 16 -19.33 5.31 22.20
CA ALA A 16 -19.57 4.74 23.53
C ALA A 16 -18.55 3.64 23.86
N GLN A 17 -18.17 2.80 22.88
CA GLN A 17 -17.12 1.80 23.04
C GLN A 17 -15.76 2.46 23.33
N GLU A 18 -15.39 3.48 22.56
CA GLU A 18 -14.14 4.22 22.78
C GLU A 18 -14.10 4.91 24.15
N ARG A 19 -15.20 5.55 24.57
CA ARG A 19 -15.30 6.15 25.91
C ARG A 19 -15.14 5.09 27.00
N ALA A 20 -15.82 3.95 26.86
CA ALA A 20 -15.73 2.85 27.82
C ALA A 20 -14.32 2.26 27.95
N MET A 21 -13.56 2.17 26.85
CA MET A 21 -12.17 1.67 26.86
C MET A 21 -11.18 2.65 27.50
N ARG A 22 -11.37 3.97 27.30
CA ARG A 22 -10.44 4.99 27.83
C ARG A 22 -10.81 5.49 29.24
N ALA A 23 -12.02 5.22 29.70
CA ALA A 23 -12.52 5.74 30.96
C ALA A 23 -11.69 5.27 32.18
N PRO A 24 -11.30 6.17 33.10
CA PRO A 24 -10.71 5.77 34.37
C PRO A 24 -11.72 4.95 35.19
N ARG A 25 -11.23 3.92 35.89
CA ARG A 25 -12.04 2.95 36.66
C ARG A 25 -12.97 3.60 37.71
N HIS A 26 -12.66 4.81 38.16
CA HIS A 26 -13.40 5.52 39.20
C HIS A 26 -14.37 6.61 38.67
N THR A 27 -14.46 6.80 37.36
CA THR A 27 -15.42 7.75 36.78
C THR A 27 -16.79 7.09 36.64
N ALA A 28 -17.87 7.85 36.80
CA ALA A 28 -19.21 7.37 36.45
C ALA A 28 -19.38 7.32 34.92
N PRO A 29 -20.15 6.36 34.37
CA PRO A 29 -20.50 6.36 32.95
C PRO A 29 -21.44 7.53 32.64
N SER A 30 -21.34 8.07 31.41
CA SER A 30 -22.18 9.19 30.97
C SER A 30 -23.58 8.74 30.50
N ASP A 31 -23.70 7.50 30.04
CA ASP A 31 -24.95 6.89 29.59
C ASP A 31 -24.97 5.36 29.85
N GLU A 32 -26.13 4.74 29.64
CA GLU A 32 -26.34 3.30 29.88
C GLU A 32 -25.56 2.40 28.89
N MET A 33 -25.36 2.89 27.67
CA MET A 33 -24.61 2.18 26.62
C MET A 33 -23.13 2.09 26.98
N GLU A 34 -22.53 3.19 27.43
CA GLU A 34 -21.19 3.24 27.99
C GLU A 34 -21.06 2.35 29.22
N ALA A 35 -22.07 2.32 30.10
CA ALA A 35 -22.07 1.46 31.28
C ALA A 35 -21.99 -0.04 30.89
N SER A 36 -22.75 -0.45 29.86
CA SER A 36 -22.71 -1.79 29.29
C SER A 36 -21.33 -2.13 28.71
N TYR A 37 -20.77 -1.25 27.87
CA TYR A 37 -19.43 -1.47 27.31
C TYR A 37 -18.33 -1.47 28.37
N ARG A 38 -18.44 -0.68 29.43
CA ARG A 38 -17.50 -0.71 30.57
C ARG A 38 -17.56 -2.03 31.33
N TRP A 39 -18.71 -2.70 31.38
CA TRP A 39 -18.82 -4.04 31.96
C TRP A 39 -18.09 -5.06 31.08
N VAL A 40 -18.32 -5.02 29.77
CA VAL A 40 -17.63 -5.88 28.79
C VAL A 40 -16.11 -5.68 28.84
N ALA A 41 -15.64 -4.43 28.82
CA ALA A 41 -14.22 -4.10 28.88
C ALA A 41 -13.56 -4.61 30.17
N ARG A 42 -14.26 -4.53 31.31
CA ARG A 42 -13.78 -5.10 32.58
C ARG A 42 -13.73 -6.62 32.55
N ALA A 43 -14.75 -7.26 31.99
CA ALA A 43 -14.78 -8.71 31.84
C ALA A 43 -13.61 -9.19 30.96
N ALA A 44 -13.39 -8.55 29.81
CA ALA A 44 -12.27 -8.85 28.91
C ALA A 44 -10.91 -8.64 29.60
N ALA A 45 -10.74 -7.53 30.33
CA ALA A 45 -9.51 -7.24 31.06
C ALA A 45 -9.25 -8.18 32.25
N SER A 46 -10.29 -8.82 32.79
CA SER A 46 -10.18 -9.79 33.88
C SER A 46 -9.79 -11.19 33.43
N GLN A 47 -9.82 -11.46 32.12
CA GLN A 47 -9.37 -12.75 31.60
C GLN A 47 -7.85 -12.85 31.70
N PRO A 48 -7.30 -13.98 32.19
CA PRO A 48 -5.87 -14.21 32.14
C PRO A 48 -5.44 -14.26 30.68
N LEU A 49 -4.75 -13.22 30.21
CA LEU A 49 -4.07 -13.28 28.92
C LEU A 49 -2.93 -14.30 29.05
N SER A 50 -3.12 -15.48 28.48
CA SER A 50 -1.99 -16.33 28.12
C SER A 50 -1.09 -15.49 27.20
N GLY A 51 0.17 -15.35 27.58
CA GLY A 51 1.14 -14.62 26.77
C GLY A 51 1.16 -15.16 25.33
N PRO A 52 1.47 -14.30 24.35
CA PRO A 52 1.59 -14.76 22.98
C PRO A 52 2.66 -15.87 22.88
N PRO A 53 2.52 -16.81 21.94
CA PRO A 53 3.54 -17.82 21.68
C PRO A 53 4.94 -17.20 21.54
N ALA A 54 5.99 -17.92 21.93
CA ALA A 54 7.36 -17.40 21.92
C ALA A 54 7.81 -16.92 20.54
N ASP A 55 7.22 -17.46 19.48
CA ASP A 55 7.46 -17.17 18.07
C ASP A 55 6.43 -16.20 17.45
N PHE A 56 5.52 -15.63 18.24
CA PHE A 56 4.50 -14.70 17.76
C PHE A 56 5.11 -13.50 17.04
N ALA A 57 6.11 -12.86 17.64
CA ALA A 57 6.77 -11.71 17.02
C ALA A 57 7.46 -12.08 15.69
N ALA A 58 8.06 -13.27 15.64
CA ALA A 58 8.74 -13.77 14.44
C ALA A 58 7.75 -14.13 13.32
N SER A 59 6.64 -14.80 13.66
CA SER A 59 5.58 -15.15 12.71
C SER A 59 4.84 -13.92 12.18
N MET A 60 4.59 -12.93 13.04
CA MET A 60 4.04 -11.64 12.60
C MET A 60 5.00 -10.88 11.69
N ALA A 61 6.28 -10.77 12.06
CA ALA A 61 7.27 -10.11 11.22
C ALA A 61 7.36 -10.77 9.83
N ALA A 62 7.36 -12.11 9.76
CA ALA A 62 7.36 -12.84 8.50
C ALA A 62 6.09 -12.58 7.66
N ALA A 63 4.92 -12.50 8.29
CA ALA A 63 3.65 -12.23 7.62
C ALA A 63 3.56 -10.80 7.05
N ILE A 64 4.06 -9.80 7.79
CA ILE A 64 4.08 -8.39 7.36
C ILE A 64 5.05 -8.20 6.19
N VAL A 65 6.29 -8.69 6.33
CA VAL A 65 7.32 -8.59 5.30
C VAL A 65 6.86 -9.26 3.98
N GLY A 66 6.12 -10.37 4.08
CA GLY A 66 5.61 -11.10 2.91
C GLY A 66 4.51 -10.37 2.14
N THR A 67 3.64 -9.62 2.83
CA THR A 67 2.46 -8.98 2.23
C THR A 67 2.75 -7.57 1.74
N GLU A 68 3.43 -6.76 2.55
CA GLU A 68 3.79 -5.38 2.24
C GLU A 68 4.68 -5.30 0.99
N SER A 69 5.67 -6.20 0.92
CA SER A 69 6.63 -6.22 -0.17
C SER A 69 6.03 -6.63 -1.53
N ARG A 70 4.92 -7.37 -1.56
CA ARG A 70 4.25 -7.75 -2.81
C ARG A 70 3.37 -6.64 -3.35
N PHE A 71 2.64 -5.97 -2.46
CA PHE A 71 1.76 -4.87 -2.82
C PHE A 71 2.58 -3.67 -3.33
N GLU A 72 3.62 -3.29 -2.60
CA GLU A 72 4.51 -2.19 -3.00
C GLU A 72 5.13 -2.48 -4.37
N ARG A 73 5.65 -3.70 -4.58
CA ARG A 73 6.22 -4.10 -5.89
C ARG A 73 5.19 -4.03 -7.02
N LEU A 74 3.96 -4.45 -6.79
CA LEU A 74 2.90 -4.38 -7.80
C LEU A 74 2.55 -2.92 -8.12
N LEU A 75 2.40 -2.09 -7.08
CA LEU A 75 2.09 -0.68 -7.21
C LEU A 75 3.19 0.07 -7.97
N SER A 76 4.45 -0.11 -7.59
CA SER A 76 5.60 0.50 -8.28
C SER A 76 5.67 0.05 -9.74
N ARG A 77 5.35 -1.21 -10.03
CA ARG A 77 5.34 -1.74 -11.40
C ARG A 77 4.23 -1.14 -12.24
N CYS A 78 3.02 -1.02 -11.68
CA CYS A 78 1.90 -0.33 -12.34
C CYS A 78 2.24 1.14 -12.60
N LEU A 79 2.77 1.85 -11.60
CA LEU A 79 3.14 3.26 -11.73
C LEU A 79 4.22 3.48 -12.79
N PHE A 80 5.23 2.61 -12.82
CA PHE A 80 6.29 2.65 -13.84
C PHE A 80 5.74 2.41 -15.26
N LEU A 81 4.84 1.45 -15.44
CA LEU A 81 4.20 1.21 -16.74
C LEU A 81 3.35 2.39 -17.19
N VAL A 82 2.58 3.00 -16.28
CA VAL A 82 1.82 4.23 -16.57
C VAL A 82 2.75 5.37 -16.95
N PHE A 83 3.86 5.54 -16.23
CA PHE A 83 4.87 6.57 -16.53
C PHE A 83 5.47 6.38 -17.93
N LEU A 84 5.86 5.15 -18.30
CA LEU A 84 6.36 4.85 -19.64
C LEU A 84 5.32 5.12 -20.73
N LEU A 85 4.06 4.79 -20.48
CA LEU A 85 2.97 5.05 -21.41
C LEU A 85 2.77 6.56 -21.62
N VAL A 86 2.72 7.33 -20.54
CA VAL A 86 2.61 8.80 -20.59
C VAL A 86 3.81 9.40 -21.30
N ALA A 87 5.04 8.99 -20.95
CA ALA A 87 6.25 9.46 -21.59
C ALA A 87 6.27 9.14 -23.10
N GLY A 88 5.80 7.95 -23.48
CA GLY A 88 5.65 7.55 -24.88
C GLY A 88 4.64 8.41 -25.64
N VAL A 89 3.46 8.65 -25.06
CA VAL A 89 2.43 9.54 -25.65
C VAL A 89 2.96 10.96 -25.80
N VAL A 90 3.59 11.52 -24.75
CA VAL A 90 4.19 12.86 -24.79
C VAL A 90 5.24 12.94 -25.89
N THR A 91 6.11 11.93 -26.02
CA THR A 91 7.13 11.87 -27.06
C THR A 91 6.51 11.82 -28.46
N LEU A 92 5.47 11.01 -28.67
CA LEU A 92 4.78 10.91 -29.96
C LEU A 92 4.07 12.22 -30.33
N VAL A 93 3.40 12.87 -29.38
CA VAL A 93 2.75 14.16 -29.57
C VAL A 93 3.77 15.25 -29.87
N ALA A 94 4.86 15.30 -29.09
CA ALA A 94 5.95 16.23 -29.31
C ALA A 94 6.60 16.01 -30.69
N LEU A 95 6.77 14.76 -31.13
CA LEU A 95 7.31 14.46 -32.45
C LEU A 95 6.35 14.85 -33.58
N LYS A 96 5.03 14.68 -33.42
CA LYS A 96 4.04 15.15 -34.40
C LYS A 96 4.05 16.69 -34.52
N LEU A 97 3.98 17.39 -33.38
CA LEU A 97 4.02 18.85 -33.34
C LEU A 97 5.35 19.39 -33.85
N ALA A 98 6.45 18.72 -33.51
CA ALA A 98 7.77 19.04 -34.03
C ALA A 98 7.86 18.72 -35.51
N GLY A 99 7.23 17.67 -36.03
CA GLY A 99 7.18 17.36 -37.47
C GLY A 99 6.60 18.51 -38.31
N ASP A 100 5.59 19.18 -37.79
CA ASP A 100 5.00 20.39 -38.39
C ASP A 100 5.89 21.64 -38.20
N ALA A 101 6.78 21.64 -37.20
CA ALA A 101 7.71 22.72 -36.88
C ALA A 101 9.19 22.44 -37.26
N MET A 102 9.50 21.28 -37.87
CA MET A 102 10.85 20.71 -37.97
C MET A 102 11.71 21.33 -39.07
N SER A 103 11.39 22.56 -39.48
CA SER A 103 12.37 23.46 -40.10
C SER A 103 13.13 24.31 -39.07
N ALA A 104 12.73 24.33 -37.78
CA ALA A 104 13.30 25.22 -36.78
C ALA A 104 13.83 24.48 -35.53
N SER A 105 15.16 24.48 -35.37
CA SER A 105 15.97 24.18 -34.18
C SER A 105 16.31 22.70 -33.85
N GLY A 106 17.62 22.40 -33.91
CA GLY A 106 18.20 21.08 -33.64
C GLY A 106 18.32 20.71 -32.15
N ASP A 107 18.09 21.64 -31.23
CA ASP A 107 18.31 21.44 -29.79
C ASP A 107 17.29 20.49 -29.16
N LEU A 108 16.03 20.51 -29.64
CA LEU A 108 14.97 19.63 -29.14
C LEU A 108 15.26 18.16 -29.45
N ARG A 109 15.92 17.87 -30.58
CA ARG A 109 16.30 16.50 -30.97
C ARG A 109 17.32 15.90 -29.99
N TRP A 110 18.26 16.71 -29.51
CA TRP A 110 19.25 16.27 -28.54
C TRP A 110 18.66 16.07 -27.15
N MET A 111 17.68 16.90 -26.75
CA MET A 111 16.95 16.68 -25.49
C MET A 111 16.15 15.38 -25.50
N VAL A 112 15.45 15.06 -26.60
CA VAL A 112 14.71 13.79 -26.73
C VAL A 112 15.67 12.59 -26.76
N ALA A 113 16.79 12.70 -27.47
CA ALA A 113 17.81 11.66 -27.47
C ALA A 113 18.40 11.42 -26.06
N GLY A 114 18.69 12.50 -25.32
CA GLY A 114 19.16 12.42 -23.94
C GLY A 114 18.14 11.78 -23.00
N ALA A 115 16.88 12.22 -23.07
CA ALA A 115 15.79 11.65 -22.29
C ALA A 115 15.57 10.16 -22.61
N GLY A 116 15.62 9.78 -23.88
CA GLY A 116 15.54 8.39 -24.31
C GLY A 116 16.70 7.54 -23.78
N CYS A 117 17.91 8.07 -23.80
CA CYS A 117 19.10 7.36 -23.30
C CYS A 117 19.04 7.12 -21.78
N ILE A 118 18.58 8.12 -21.02
CA ILE A 118 18.34 7.98 -19.56
C ILE A 118 17.25 6.93 -19.30
N ALA A 119 16.14 6.99 -20.05
CA ALA A 119 15.05 6.03 -19.92
C ALA A 119 15.49 4.58 -20.21
N VAL A 120 16.29 4.37 -21.25
CA VAL A 120 16.86 3.04 -21.58
C VAL A 120 17.82 2.56 -20.49
N THR A 121 18.68 3.44 -19.98
CA THR A 121 19.66 3.09 -18.94
C THR A 121 18.96 2.67 -17.63
N TRP A 122 17.92 3.42 -17.23
CA TRP A 122 17.10 3.08 -16.07
C TRP A 122 16.26 1.83 -16.29
N GLY A 123 15.64 1.70 -17.47
CA GLY A 123 14.86 0.52 -17.84
C GLY A 123 15.69 -0.76 -17.81
N TYR A 124 16.94 -0.71 -18.29
CA TYR A 124 17.86 -1.84 -18.26
C TYR A 124 18.24 -2.26 -16.83
N LYS A 125 18.49 -1.30 -15.93
CA LYS A 125 18.74 -1.58 -14.52
C LYS A 125 17.53 -2.28 -13.88
N GLN A 126 16.33 -1.76 -14.12
CA GLN A 126 15.09 -2.34 -13.59
C GLN A 126 14.84 -3.75 -14.13
N LEU A 127 15.09 -3.99 -15.42
CA LEU A 127 14.96 -5.30 -16.03
C LEU A 127 15.94 -6.32 -15.44
N ARG A 128 17.17 -5.90 -15.13
CA ARG A 128 18.18 -6.75 -14.48
C ARG A 128 17.77 -7.15 -13.07
N GLU A 129 17.22 -6.22 -12.29
CA GLU A 129 16.69 -6.53 -10.96
C GLU A 129 15.54 -7.54 -11.04
N LEU A 130 14.65 -7.38 -12.02
CA LEU A 130 13.56 -8.34 -12.26
C LEU A 130 14.08 -9.72 -12.70
N ALA A 131 15.07 -9.78 -13.57
CA ALA A 131 15.67 -11.02 -14.05
C ALA A 131 16.50 -11.75 -12.98
N PHE A 132 17.11 -11.00 -12.05
CA PHE A 132 17.80 -11.59 -10.90
C PHE A 132 16.82 -12.26 -9.95
N LEU A 133 15.69 -11.60 -9.67
CA LEU A 133 14.66 -12.13 -8.78
C LEU A 133 13.95 -13.35 -9.35
N SER A 134 13.70 -13.41 -10.67
CA SER A 134 13.11 -14.60 -11.30
C SER A 134 14.04 -15.81 -11.27
N ARG A 135 15.36 -15.58 -11.32
CA ARG A 135 16.37 -16.63 -11.24
C ARG A 135 16.56 -17.15 -9.80
N ALA A 136 16.38 -16.28 -8.80
CA ALA A 136 16.43 -16.66 -7.38
C ALA A 136 15.23 -17.52 -6.93
N SER A 137 14.10 -17.46 -7.66
CA SER A 137 12.90 -18.25 -7.38
C SER A 137 12.85 -19.62 -8.09
N ALA A 138 13.89 -19.99 -8.85
CA ALA A 138 13.94 -21.30 -9.49
C ALA A 138 14.24 -22.39 -8.43
N PRO A 139 13.36 -23.40 -8.25
CA PRO A 139 13.61 -24.49 -7.30
C PRO A 139 14.85 -25.28 -7.72
N GLN A 140 15.77 -25.48 -6.79
CA GLN A 140 16.88 -26.42 -6.96
C GLN A 140 16.29 -27.83 -6.93
N HIS A 141 16.20 -28.45 -8.11
CA HIS A 141 15.90 -29.88 -8.26
C HIS A 141 17.19 -30.69 -8.21
#